data_AF-X1M3Y4-F1
#
_entry.id   AF-X1M3Y4-F1
#
_cell.length_a   1.000
_cell.length_b   1.000
_cell.length_c   1.000
_cell.angle_alpha   90.00
_cell.angle_beta   90.00
_cell.angle_gamma   90.00
#
_symmetry.space_group_name_H-M   'P 1'
#
loop_
_entity.id
_entity.type
_entity.pdbx_description
1 polymer ?
#
loop_
_entity_poly.entity_id
_entity_poly.type
_entity_poly.pdbx_seq_one_letter_code
_entity_poly.pdbx_strand_id
1 'polypeptide(L)'
;LEFALDWQQIIKDANVVPIITALKSADKAFADDDEFVSNYLSLRQNPARFKPEAFRAIDDFRGTAALRKLDIFAKAYHLRKVWKLDPVLMQQLNQNHGPIDWNDPNTPLPLDWRHPDSHAIYWAVKGLQKASEEGSSIAEINTDRIVNHSLQNLFRNGRMFVYDVPAQTPSDSSSQTPQTPTKEVFLRSDLRMFDAYNKSALARIKKYEELGLEKTKTGSLQSLKDGHRNMLKNAIFSFYQAGHRRRAQKIYKKMRQLYPSDDFKVPLDAFVWNRLREELTNITVTNAQEIVQMMLRESYFRYAVRDDDEAFGREKMAKEIHDHYQSAYLDENRINLPDFKLMRYFALLDFFNDYQYPLNMRRNLLARIKIERPELAEQLKQLEEKLQKQSEQS
;
A
#
# COMPACT_ATOMS: atom_id res chain seq x y z
N LEU A 1 -20.84 17.77 5.50
CA LEU A 1 -20.91 19.26 5.36
C LEU A 1 -20.31 20.02 6.57
N GLU A 2 -19.56 19.38 7.47
CA GLU A 2 -18.93 20.06 8.62
C GLU A 2 -17.63 20.83 8.28
N PHE A 3 -17.18 20.79 7.03
CA PHE A 3 -15.87 21.32 6.65
C PHE A 3 -15.86 22.82 6.31
N ALA A 4 -17.00 23.51 6.30
CA ALA A 4 -17.13 24.86 5.73
C ALA A 4 -16.76 26.02 6.67
N LEU A 5 -16.35 25.74 7.91
CA LEU A 5 -16.05 26.79 8.89
C LEU A 5 -14.63 27.36 8.71
N ASP A 6 -14.52 28.69 8.61
CA ASP A 6 -13.25 29.41 8.79
C ASP A 6 -13.02 29.80 10.27
N TRP A 7 -11.85 30.37 10.57
CA TRP A 7 -11.50 30.77 11.94
C TRP A 7 -12.49 31.79 12.52
N GLN A 8 -12.93 32.77 11.74
CA GLN A 8 -13.84 33.81 12.21
C GLN A 8 -15.23 33.26 12.57
N GLN A 9 -15.62 32.15 11.93
CA GLN A 9 -16.88 31.46 12.20
C GLN A 9 -16.77 30.53 13.41
N ILE A 10 -15.70 29.74 13.54
CA ILE A 10 -15.58 28.76 14.64
C ILE A 10 -15.49 29.44 16.02
N ILE A 11 -14.81 30.59 16.12
CA ILE A 11 -14.66 31.31 17.39
C ILE A 11 -15.96 31.97 17.86
N LYS A 12 -16.99 32.02 17.01
CA LYS A 12 -18.33 32.52 17.34
C LYS A 12 -19.33 31.39 17.57
N ASP A 13 -18.94 30.14 17.36
CA ASP A 13 -19.82 29.00 17.56
C ASP A 13 -20.05 28.78 19.06
N ALA A 14 -21.29 28.95 19.51
CA ALA A 14 -21.66 28.84 20.92
C ALA A 14 -21.28 27.49 21.55
N ASN A 15 -21.19 26.40 20.75
CA ASN A 15 -20.77 25.10 21.26
C ASN A 15 -19.24 24.99 21.41
N VAL A 16 -18.46 25.78 20.66
CA VAL A 16 -16.99 25.69 20.63
C VAL A 16 -16.32 26.80 21.45
N VAL A 17 -16.99 27.94 21.62
CA VAL A 17 -16.51 29.06 22.45
C VAL A 17 -16.01 28.61 23.83
N PRO A 18 -16.73 27.76 24.60
CA PRO A 18 -16.29 27.39 25.94
C PRO A 18 -14.92 26.69 25.98
N ILE A 19 -14.64 25.79 25.03
CA ILE A 19 -13.35 25.09 24.97
C ILE A 19 -12.23 26.02 24.49
N ILE A 20 -12.51 26.93 23.56
CA ILE A 20 -11.52 27.93 23.13
C ILE A 20 -11.15 28.85 24.30
N THR A 21 -12.15 29.32 25.05
CA THR A 21 -11.92 30.14 26.25
C THR A 21 -11.13 29.38 27.31
N ALA A 22 -11.49 28.13 27.59
CA ALA A 22 -10.77 27.30 28.55
C ALA A 22 -9.29 27.12 28.17
N LEU A 23 -8.99 26.85 26.89
CA LEU A 23 -7.62 26.73 26.38
C LEU A 23 -6.83 28.04 26.51
N LYS A 24 -7.46 29.18 26.14
CA LYS A 24 -6.87 30.52 26.28
C LYS A 24 -6.54 30.89 27.72
N SER A 25 -7.39 30.51 28.66
CA SER A 25 -7.15 30.72 30.09
C SER A 25 -6.09 29.79 30.67
N ALA A 26 -5.97 28.58 30.13
CA ALA A 26 -5.08 27.55 30.65
C ALA A 26 -3.60 27.77 30.28
N ASP A 27 -3.31 28.23 29.06
CA ASP A 27 -1.94 28.47 28.60
C ASP A 27 -1.85 29.67 27.64
N LYS A 28 -0.83 30.51 27.86
CA LYS A 28 -0.56 31.72 27.05
C LYS A 28 -0.26 31.40 25.59
N ALA A 29 0.17 30.17 25.27
CA ALA A 29 0.38 29.72 23.90
C ALA A 29 -0.90 29.77 23.05
N PHE A 30 -2.08 29.85 23.67
CA PHE A 30 -3.36 29.96 22.96
C PHE A 30 -3.87 31.41 22.84
N ALA A 31 -3.11 32.40 23.32
CA ALA A 31 -3.55 33.80 23.30
C ALA A 31 -3.61 34.39 21.88
N ASP A 32 -2.69 33.97 21.00
CA ASP A 32 -2.65 34.37 19.59
C ASP A 32 -3.58 33.49 18.75
N ASP A 33 -4.54 34.13 18.08
CA ASP A 33 -5.50 33.49 17.19
C ASP A 33 -4.84 32.88 15.95
N ASP A 34 -3.77 33.48 15.43
CA ASP A 34 -3.08 33.00 14.24
C ASP A 34 -2.29 31.71 14.52
N GLU A 35 -1.77 31.56 15.75
CA GLU A 35 -1.07 30.36 16.21
C GLU A 35 -1.98 29.34 16.91
N PHE A 36 -3.23 29.69 17.20
CA PHE A 36 -4.11 28.85 18.02
C PHE A 36 -4.22 27.42 17.48
N VAL A 37 -4.47 27.28 16.17
CA VAL A 37 -4.69 25.96 15.56
C VAL A 37 -3.42 25.11 15.56
N SER A 38 -2.25 25.70 15.26
CA SER A 38 -0.98 24.95 15.28
C SER A 38 -0.62 24.52 16.71
N ASN A 39 -0.81 25.41 17.69
CA ASN A 39 -0.60 25.10 19.11
C ASN A 39 -1.60 24.05 19.61
N TYR A 40 -2.87 24.11 19.19
CA TYR A 40 -3.87 23.11 19.53
C TYR A 40 -3.49 21.72 19.00
N LEU A 41 -3.11 21.61 17.73
CA LEU A 41 -2.69 20.33 17.15
C LEU A 41 -1.39 19.82 17.81
N SER A 42 -0.46 20.72 18.15
CA SER A 42 0.76 20.37 18.88
C SER A 42 0.44 19.85 20.29
N LEU A 43 -0.52 20.46 21.01
CA LEU A 43 -0.98 19.99 22.33
C LEU A 43 -1.57 18.58 22.23
N ARG A 44 -2.34 18.28 21.17
CA ARG A 44 -2.89 16.94 20.95
C ARG A 44 -1.83 15.86 20.68
N GLN A 45 -0.67 16.23 20.16
CA GLN A 45 0.41 15.30 19.80
C GLN A 45 1.49 15.19 20.88
N ASN A 46 1.84 16.32 21.50
CA ASN A 46 2.91 16.43 22.48
C ASN A 46 2.48 17.35 23.63
N PRO A 47 1.65 16.83 24.56
CA PRO A 47 1.08 17.64 25.63
C PRO A 47 2.12 18.19 26.61
N ALA A 48 3.29 17.55 26.71
CA ALA A 48 4.38 17.98 27.60
C ALA A 48 5.00 19.34 27.22
N ARG A 49 4.74 19.85 26.00
CA ARG A 49 5.18 21.19 25.57
C ARG A 49 4.36 22.33 26.17
N PHE A 50 3.23 22.03 26.80
CA PHE A 50 2.26 22.99 27.31
C PHE A 50 2.07 22.82 28.81
N LYS A 51 1.45 23.81 29.45
CA LYS A 51 1.03 23.71 30.84
C LYS A 51 0.04 22.54 31.03
N PRO A 52 0.12 21.78 32.14
CA PRO A 52 -0.80 20.68 32.42
C PRO A 52 -2.29 21.08 32.37
N GLU A 53 -2.61 22.33 32.73
CA GLU A 53 -3.96 22.89 32.70
C GLU A 53 -4.55 22.90 31.28
N ALA A 54 -3.73 23.09 30.24
CA ALA A 54 -4.22 23.09 28.85
C ALA A 54 -4.67 21.68 28.42
N PHE A 55 -3.96 20.65 28.89
CA PHE A 55 -4.38 19.27 28.67
C PHE A 55 -5.66 18.94 29.47
N ARG A 56 -5.76 19.39 30.73
CA ARG A 56 -6.99 19.25 31.52
C ARG A 56 -8.20 19.91 30.84
N ALA A 57 -8.01 21.10 30.26
CA ALA A 57 -9.05 21.78 29.49
C ALA A 57 -9.55 20.97 28.28
N ILE A 58 -8.75 20.07 27.70
CA ILE A 58 -9.21 19.13 26.68
C ILE A 58 -10.00 17.98 27.31
N ASP A 59 -9.50 17.45 28.43
CA ASP A 59 -10.10 16.32 29.13
C ASP A 59 -11.48 16.64 29.69
N ASP A 60 -11.70 17.87 30.17
CA ASP A 60 -13.00 18.35 30.65
C ASP A 60 -14.08 18.33 29.53
N PHE A 61 -13.66 18.40 28.26
CA PHE A 61 -14.54 18.36 27.09
C PHE A 61 -14.51 17.00 26.37
N ARG A 62 -13.87 15.98 26.94
CA ARG A 62 -13.74 14.67 26.31
C ARG A 62 -15.12 14.04 26.06
N GLY A 63 -15.35 13.56 24.84
CA GLY A 63 -16.62 12.98 24.41
C GLY A 63 -17.71 13.98 24.00
N THR A 64 -17.49 15.29 24.22
CA THR A 64 -18.46 16.33 23.84
C THR A 64 -18.49 16.59 22.34
N ALA A 65 -19.62 17.11 21.83
CA ALA A 65 -19.74 17.59 20.46
C ALA A 65 -18.83 18.80 20.20
N ALA A 66 -18.60 19.64 21.21
CA ALA A 66 -17.70 20.79 21.18
C ALA A 66 -16.27 20.41 20.79
N LEU A 67 -15.68 19.47 21.54
CA LEU A 67 -14.32 19.00 21.27
C LEU A 67 -14.21 18.33 19.91
N ARG A 68 -15.20 17.50 19.55
CA ARG A 68 -15.24 16.84 18.24
C ARG A 68 -15.26 17.86 17.11
N LYS A 69 -16.07 18.91 17.22
CA LYS A 69 -16.17 19.97 16.23
C LYS A 69 -14.87 20.77 16.11
N LEU A 70 -14.24 21.12 17.24
CA LEU A 70 -12.94 21.78 17.25
C LEU A 70 -11.85 20.90 16.63
N ASP A 71 -11.83 19.59 16.93
CA ASP A 71 -10.89 18.63 16.34
C ASP A 71 -11.02 18.55 14.82
N ILE A 72 -12.25 18.47 14.31
CA ILE A 72 -12.52 18.44 12.87
C ILE A 72 -12.11 19.76 12.22
N PHE A 73 -12.49 20.89 12.82
CA PHE A 73 -12.10 22.22 12.34
C PHE A 73 -10.58 22.38 12.29
N ALA A 74 -9.86 22.07 13.36
CA ALA A 74 -8.41 22.26 13.45
C ALA A 74 -7.67 21.45 12.37
N LYS A 75 -8.07 20.18 12.16
CA LYS A 75 -7.52 19.33 11.10
C LYS A 75 -7.82 19.89 9.71
N ALA A 76 -9.06 20.32 9.46
CA ALA A 76 -9.47 20.93 8.19
C ALA A 76 -8.73 22.24 7.91
N TYR A 77 -8.57 23.08 8.92
CA TYR A 77 -7.82 24.33 8.85
C TYR A 77 -6.36 24.07 8.48
N HIS A 78 -5.71 23.12 9.16
CA HIS A 78 -4.33 22.74 8.89
C HIS A 78 -4.15 22.19 7.47
N LEU A 79 -5.05 21.33 7.00
CA LEU A 79 -5.03 20.83 5.62
C LEU A 79 -5.09 21.98 4.60
N ARG A 80 -5.98 22.97 4.80
CA ARG A 80 -6.11 24.10 3.87
C ARG A 80 -4.95 25.07 3.92
N LYS A 81 -4.51 25.44 5.12
CA LYS A 81 -3.53 26.52 5.32
C LYS A 81 -2.10 26.05 5.10
N VAL A 82 -1.77 24.83 5.56
CA VAL A 82 -0.41 24.28 5.46
C VAL A 82 -0.27 23.42 4.22
N TRP A 83 -1.11 22.39 4.08
CA TRP A 83 -0.99 21.40 2.99
C TRP A 83 -1.61 21.85 1.66
N LYS A 84 -2.39 22.94 1.66
CA LYS A 84 -3.17 23.43 0.51
C LYS A 84 -4.15 22.39 -0.05
N LEU A 85 -4.59 21.47 0.80
CA LEU A 85 -5.57 20.44 0.51
C LEU A 85 -6.94 20.84 1.06
N ASP A 86 -7.96 20.77 0.22
CA ASP A 86 -9.35 20.96 0.64
C ASP A 86 -9.94 19.61 1.10
N PRO A 87 -10.32 19.47 2.38
CA PRO A 87 -10.86 18.22 2.91
C PRO A 87 -12.15 17.77 2.21
N VAL A 88 -12.94 18.67 1.61
CA VAL A 88 -14.13 18.29 0.85
C VAL A 88 -13.73 17.53 -0.42
N LEU A 89 -12.78 18.08 -1.19
CA LEU A 89 -12.24 17.38 -2.36
C LEU A 89 -11.52 16.09 -1.95
N MET A 90 -10.75 16.07 -0.86
CA MET A 90 -10.14 14.84 -0.35
C MET A 90 -11.18 13.76 -0.07
N GLN A 91 -12.32 14.11 0.56
CA GLN A 91 -13.41 13.16 0.82
C GLN A 91 -14.04 12.63 -0.47
N GLN A 92 -14.26 13.50 -1.46
CA GLN A 92 -14.77 13.08 -2.78
C GLN A 92 -13.81 12.12 -3.47
N LEU A 93 -12.50 12.39 -3.41
CA LEU A 93 -11.48 11.52 -3.99
C LEU A 93 -11.39 10.19 -3.25
N ASN A 94 -11.51 10.17 -1.93
CA ASN A 94 -11.62 8.92 -1.16
C ASN A 94 -12.78 8.06 -1.67
N GLN A 95 -13.95 8.66 -1.91
CA GLN A 95 -15.12 7.92 -2.42
C GLN A 95 -14.95 7.45 -3.86
N ASN A 96 -14.31 8.25 -4.71
CA ASN A 96 -14.20 7.98 -6.14
C ASN A 96 -13.03 7.07 -6.51
N HIS A 97 -11.95 7.13 -5.73
CA HIS A 97 -10.65 6.55 -6.06
C HIS A 97 -10.07 5.66 -4.95
N GLY A 98 -10.74 5.58 -3.80
CA GLY A 98 -10.29 4.76 -2.69
C GLY A 98 -10.28 3.25 -2.98
N PRO A 99 -9.44 2.49 -2.26
CA PRO A 99 -9.42 1.04 -2.39
C PRO A 99 -10.76 0.42 -1.97
N ILE A 100 -11.14 -0.68 -2.61
CA ILE A 100 -12.36 -1.42 -2.26
C ILE A 100 -12.12 -2.29 -1.02
N ASP A 101 -13.01 -2.20 -0.03
CA ASP A 101 -13.07 -3.21 1.03
C ASP A 101 -13.60 -4.53 0.45
N TRP A 102 -12.85 -5.61 0.64
CA TRP A 102 -13.27 -6.92 0.14
C TRP A 102 -14.39 -7.55 0.96
N ASN A 103 -14.58 -7.10 2.21
CA ASN A 103 -15.68 -7.51 3.07
C ASN A 103 -16.96 -6.70 2.79
N ASP A 104 -16.81 -5.45 2.34
CA ASP A 104 -17.92 -4.62 1.85
C ASP A 104 -17.53 -3.90 0.54
N PRO A 105 -17.79 -4.51 -0.63
CA PRO A 105 -17.38 -3.94 -1.90
C PRO A 105 -18.13 -2.66 -2.29
N ASN A 106 -19.17 -2.27 -1.54
CA ASN A 106 -19.92 -1.04 -1.78
C ASN A 106 -19.34 0.16 -1.03
N THR A 107 -18.40 -0.07 -0.11
CA THR A 107 -17.82 0.97 0.72
C THR A 107 -16.34 1.16 0.35
N PRO A 108 -16.00 2.21 -0.43
CA PRO A 108 -14.61 2.55 -0.69
C PRO A 108 -13.95 3.01 0.61
N LEU A 109 -12.76 2.46 0.87
CA LEU A 109 -11.90 2.91 1.96
C LEU A 109 -11.23 4.24 1.57
N PRO A 110 -10.79 5.07 2.53
CA PRO A 110 -10.03 6.28 2.21
C PRO A 110 -8.73 5.97 1.47
N LEU A 111 -8.32 6.87 0.57
CA LEU A 111 -6.96 6.88 0.05
C LEU A 111 -5.96 7.05 1.21
N ASP A 112 -4.80 6.42 1.11
CA ASP A 112 -3.71 6.69 2.04
C ASP A 112 -3.05 8.02 1.67
N TRP A 113 -3.42 9.10 2.36
CA TRP A 113 -2.90 10.45 2.13
C TRP A 113 -1.45 10.64 2.58
N ARG A 114 -0.80 9.60 3.11
CA ARG A 114 0.66 9.58 3.32
C ARG A 114 1.41 9.23 2.03
N HIS A 115 0.74 8.61 1.06
CA HIS A 115 1.33 8.18 -0.21
C HIS A 115 1.36 9.34 -1.23
N PRO A 116 2.49 9.59 -1.92
CA PRO A 116 2.62 10.71 -2.86
C PRO A 116 1.60 10.65 -4.02
N ASP A 117 1.32 9.47 -4.57
CA ASP A 117 0.32 9.34 -5.65
C ASP A 117 -1.11 9.78 -5.25
N SER A 118 -1.49 9.72 -3.96
CA SER A 118 -2.77 10.28 -3.49
C SER A 118 -2.82 11.80 -3.66
N HIS A 119 -1.69 12.49 -3.44
CA HIS A 119 -1.56 13.93 -3.67
C HIS A 119 -1.53 14.25 -5.16
N ALA A 120 -0.88 13.41 -5.98
CA ALA A 120 -0.86 13.59 -7.42
C ALA A 120 -2.27 13.48 -8.03
N ILE A 121 -3.09 12.53 -7.55
CA ILE A 121 -4.52 12.44 -7.89
C ILE A 121 -5.25 13.73 -7.52
N TYR A 122 -5.04 14.24 -6.30
CA TYR A 122 -5.70 15.46 -5.84
C TYR A 122 -5.40 16.65 -6.77
N TRP A 123 -4.13 16.90 -7.07
CA TRP A 123 -3.76 18.05 -7.89
C TRP A 123 -4.17 17.89 -9.35
N ALA A 124 -4.10 16.68 -9.90
CA ALA A 124 -4.57 16.39 -11.25
C ALA A 124 -6.09 16.60 -11.39
N VAL A 125 -6.88 16.07 -10.45
CA VAL A 125 -8.35 16.26 -10.46
C VAL A 125 -8.71 17.73 -10.26
N LYS A 126 -8.04 18.43 -9.35
CA LYS A 126 -8.26 19.87 -9.14
C LYS A 126 -7.92 20.68 -10.39
N GLY A 127 -6.84 20.33 -11.10
CA GLY A 127 -6.47 20.93 -12.38
C GLY A 127 -7.53 20.70 -13.45
N LEU A 128 -8.02 19.46 -13.58
CA LEU A 128 -9.10 19.11 -14.53
C LEU A 128 -10.40 19.87 -14.24
N GLN A 129 -10.79 20.03 -12.97
CA GLN A 129 -11.96 20.81 -12.56
C GLN A 129 -11.85 22.31 -12.92
N LYS A 130 -10.63 22.82 -13.09
CA LYS A 130 -10.39 24.21 -13.51
C LYS A 130 -10.23 24.35 -15.02
N ALA A 131 -9.71 23.31 -15.68
CA ALA A 131 -9.47 23.32 -17.12
C ALA A 131 -10.70 22.96 -17.95
N SER A 132 -11.71 22.28 -17.39
CA SER A 132 -12.88 21.77 -18.12
C SER A 132 -13.80 22.84 -18.74
N GLU A 133 -13.45 24.12 -18.66
CA GLU A 133 -14.21 25.24 -19.21
C GLU A 133 -13.88 25.54 -20.69
N GLU A 134 -12.77 25.02 -21.25
CA GLU A 134 -12.28 25.38 -22.60
C GLU A 134 -12.03 24.19 -23.54
N GLY A 135 -12.94 23.21 -23.59
CA GLY A 135 -12.86 22.08 -24.53
C GLY A 135 -11.65 21.15 -24.36
N SER A 136 -11.67 20.00 -25.03
CA SER A 136 -10.66 18.96 -24.80
C SER A 136 -9.31 19.28 -25.44
N SER A 137 -8.28 19.44 -24.61
CA SER A 137 -6.89 19.71 -25.03
C SER A 137 -5.95 18.53 -24.79
N ILE A 138 -4.77 18.55 -25.41
CA ILE A 138 -3.69 17.59 -25.11
C ILE A 138 -3.27 17.65 -23.64
N ALA A 139 -3.31 18.84 -23.03
CA ALA A 139 -3.01 19.02 -21.62
C ALA A 139 -4.00 18.25 -20.75
N GLU A 140 -5.30 18.31 -21.07
CA GLU A 140 -6.35 17.56 -20.36
C GLU A 140 -6.10 16.05 -20.43
N ILE A 141 -5.76 15.50 -21.61
CA ILE A 141 -5.42 14.08 -21.79
C ILE A 141 -4.24 13.68 -20.91
N ASN A 142 -3.18 14.50 -20.88
CA ASN A 142 -2.02 14.23 -20.06
C ASN A 142 -2.33 14.32 -18.56
N THR A 143 -3.19 15.24 -18.14
CA THR A 143 -3.63 15.33 -16.74
C THR A 143 -4.53 14.15 -16.34
N ASP A 144 -5.42 13.68 -17.21
CA ASP A 144 -6.20 12.46 -16.98
C ASP A 144 -5.29 11.21 -16.87
N ARG A 145 -4.18 11.17 -17.62
CA ARG A 145 -3.16 10.12 -17.49
C ARG A 145 -2.45 10.17 -16.13
N ILE A 146 -2.20 11.35 -15.57
CA ILE A 146 -1.63 11.47 -14.21
C ILE A 146 -2.54 10.76 -13.20
N VAL A 147 -3.86 10.95 -13.26
CA VAL A 147 -4.81 10.27 -12.37
C VAL A 147 -4.70 8.75 -12.53
N ASN A 148 -4.75 8.24 -13.75
CA ASN A 148 -4.68 6.80 -14.01
C ASN A 148 -3.33 6.17 -13.64
N HIS A 149 -2.21 6.84 -13.91
CA HIS A 149 -0.88 6.37 -13.51
C HIS A 149 -0.73 6.36 -11.99
N SER A 150 -1.27 7.37 -11.31
CA SER A 150 -1.24 7.42 -9.84
C SER A 150 -2.05 6.27 -9.22
N LEU A 151 -3.23 5.97 -9.76
CA LEU A 151 -4.02 4.80 -9.35
C LEU A 151 -3.28 3.48 -9.64
N GLN A 152 -2.57 3.39 -10.76
CA GLN A 152 -1.74 2.25 -11.10
C GLN A 152 -0.56 2.10 -10.12
N ASN A 153 0.08 3.20 -9.70
CA ASN A 153 1.14 3.21 -8.71
C ASN A 153 0.61 2.81 -7.33
N LEU A 154 -0.58 3.28 -6.93
CA LEU A 154 -1.23 2.84 -5.70
C LEU A 154 -1.59 1.34 -5.74
N PHE A 155 -1.93 0.78 -6.90
CA PHE A 155 -2.04 -0.67 -7.03
C PHE A 155 -0.70 -1.39 -6.80
N ARG A 156 0.40 -0.85 -7.33
CA ARG A 156 1.74 -1.45 -7.22
C ARG A 156 2.39 -1.27 -5.84
N ASN A 157 2.15 -0.14 -5.18
CA ASN A 157 2.92 0.36 -4.04
C ASN A 157 2.06 1.02 -2.93
N GLY A 158 0.73 1.05 -3.07
CA GLY A 158 -0.16 1.82 -2.19
C GLY A 158 -0.30 1.28 -0.76
N ARG A 159 0.19 0.07 -0.48
CA ARG A 159 0.23 -0.47 0.89
C ARG A 159 1.51 -0.01 1.56
N MET A 160 1.38 0.88 2.54
CA MET A 160 2.52 1.45 3.27
C MET A 160 2.60 0.90 4.70
N PHE A 161 3.73 0.25 5.01
CA PHE A 161 4.08 -0.17 6.36
C PHE A 161 5.05 0.83 6.95
N VAL A 162 4.64 1.51 8.03
CA VAL A 162 5.52 2.35 8.83
C VAL A 162 5.94 1.53 10.04
N TYR A 163 7.19 1.07 10.02
CA TYR A 163 7.72 0.16 11.02
C TYR A 163 8.58 0.91 12.02
N ASP A 164 8.25 0.78 13.31
CA ASP A 164 9.00 1.40 14.39
C ASP A 164 10.27 0.61 14.70
N VAL A 165 11.40 1.30 14.65
CA VAL A 165 12.71 0.78 15.01
C VAL A 165 13.09 1.39 16.36
N PRO A 166 13.07 0.58 17.44
CA PRO A 166 13.48 1.05 18.76
C PRO A 166 14.93 1.55 18.74
N ALA A 167 15.20 2.54 19.58
CA ALA A 167 16.56 2.93 19.92
C ALA A 167 17.37 1.70 20.35
N GLN A 168 18.53 1.45 19.73
CA GLN A 168 19.41 0.41 20.23
C GLN A 168 20.01 0.89 21.55
N THR A 169 19.89 0.07 22.59
CA THR A 169 20.66 0.29 23.82
C THR A 169 22.12 -0.06 23.48
N PRO A 170 23.09 0.86 23.64
CA PRO A 170 24.48 0.53 23.37
C PRO A 170 24.88 -0.69 24.20
N SER A 171 25.33 -1.76 23.55
CA SER A 171 25.87 -2.94 24.26
C SER A 171 27.23 -2.66 24.87
N ASP A 172 27.93 -1.63 24.37
CA ASP A 172 29.24 -1.21 24.85
C ASP A 172 29.24 0.29 25.14
N SER A 173 29.80 0.65 26.29
CA SER A 173 29.89 1.99 26.88
C SER A 173 30.70 3.03 26.09
N SER A 174 31.03 2.77 24.83
CA SER A 174 31.89 3.62 23.99
C SER A 174 31.14 4.52 23.01
N SER A 175 29.83 4.31 22.79
CA SER A 175 29.01 5.17 21.93
C SER A 175 27.97 5.94 22.76
N GLN A 176 28.32 7.18 23.13
CA GLN A 176 27.50 8.11 23.92
C GLN A 176 26.45 8.87 23.10
N THR A 177 26.06 8.40 21.92
CA THR A 177 24.93 8.98 21.18
C THR A 177 23.66 8.22 21.53
N PRO A 178 22.69 8.85 22.21
CA PRO A 178 21.37 8.27 22.36
C PRO A 178 20.80 8.02 20.96
N GLN A 179 20.64 6.76 20.56
CA GLN A 179 19.93 6.47 19.33
C GLN A 179 18.48 6.86 19.54
N THR A 180 17.94 7.70 18.66
CA THR A 180 16.51 8.00 18.68
C THR A 180 15.77 6.88 17.97
N PRO A 181 14.54 6.52 18.41
CA PRO A 181 13.69 5.63 17.64
C PRO A 181 13.54 6.16 16.21
N THR A 182 13.78 5.31 15.22
CA THR A 182 13.60 5.66 13.81
C THR A 182 12.39 4.93 13.25
N LYS A 183 11.96 5.35 12.06
CA LYS A 183 10.87 4.70 11.32
C LYS A 183 11.39 4.27 9.97
N GLU A 184 11.08 3.04 9.59
CA GLU A 184 11.30 2.56 8.24
C GLU A 184 9.97 2.47 7.50
N VAL A 185 10.01 2.77 6.20
CA VAL A 185 8.82 2.81 5.34
C VAL A 185 8.98 1.77 4.25
N PHE A 186 8.07 0.80 4.23
CA PHE A 186 8.00 -0.21 3.18
C PHE A 186 6.75 0.00 2.35
N LEU A 187 6.93 0.08 1.03
CA LEU A 187 5.84 0.11 0.06
C LEU A 187 5.63 -1.27 -0.54
N ARG A 188 4.36 -1.61 -0.74
CA ARG A 188 3.91 -2.91 -1.27
C ARG A 188 2.63 -2.76 -2.07
N SER A 189 2.33 -3.76 -2.89
CA SER A 189 1.11 -3.77 -3.69
C SER A 189 -0.15 -3.77 -2.84
N ASP A 190 -1.13 -2.98 -3.27
CA ASP A 190 -2.48 -2.95 -2.73
C ASP A 190 -3.47 -3.32 -3.83
N LEU A 191 -3.81 -4.62 -3.87
CA LEU A 191 -4.70 -5.16 -4.89
C LEU A 191 -6.12 -4.58 -4.83
N ARG A 192 -6.52 -3.98 -3.69
CA ARG A 192 -7.82 -3.32 -3.52
C ARG A 192 -7.97 -2.08 -4.40
N MET A 193 -6.87 -1.50 -4.87
CA MET A 193 -6.87 -0.34 -5.77
C MET A 193 -7.26 -0.68 -7.21
N PHE A 194 -7.29 -1.97 -7.59
CA PHE A 194 -7.54 -2.38 -8.96
C PHE A 194 -8.89 -1.88 -9.48
N ASP A 195 -9.96 -1.96 -8.68
CA ASP A 195 -11.30 -1.57 -9.12
C ASP A 195 -11.40 -0.06 -9.33
N ALA A 196 -10.78 0.74 -8.46
CA ALA A 196 -10.67 2.19 -8.63
C ALA A 196 -9.91 2.56 -9.91
N TYR A 197 -8.77 1.90 -10.17
CA TYR A 197 -8.03 2.05 -11.42
C TYR A 197 -8.88 1.67 -12.64
N ASN A 198 -9.50 0.49 -12.63
CA ASN A 198 -10.23 -0.07 -13.77
C ASN A 198 -11.45 0.78 -14.11
N LYS A 199 -12.21 1.22 -13.09
CA LYS A 199 -13.31 2.18 -13.24
C LYS A 199 -12.81 3.50 -13.85
N SER A 200 -11.69 4.01 -13.34
CA SER A 200 -11.09 5.25 -13.82
C SER A 200 -10.68 5.13 -15.29
N ALA A 201 -9.90 4.11 -15.65
CA ALA A 201 -9.39 3.88 -17.00
C ALA A 201 -10.51 3.72 -18.03
N LEU A 202 -11.53 2.91 -17.73
CA LEU A 202 -12.69 2.71 -18.61
C LEU A 202 -13.47 4.01 -18.83
N ALA A 203 -13.65 4.83 -17.79
CA ALA A 203 -14.32 6.11 -17.93
C ALA A 203 -13.55 7.08 -18.86
N ARG A 204 -12.22 7.08 -18.80
CA ARG A 204 -11.38 7.92 -19.69
C ARG A 204 -11.39 7.41 -21.12
N ILE A 205 -11.28 6.09 -21.32
CA ILE A 205 -11.39 5.47 -22.65
C ILE A 205 -12.73 5.89 -23.28
N LYS A 206 -13.83 5.71 -22.54
CA LYS A 206 -15.18 6.09 -23.01
C LYS A 206 -15.28 7.58 -23.33
N LYS A 207 -14.83 8.46 -22.43
CA LYS A 207 -14.81 9.92 -22.65
C LYS A 207 -14.12 10.28 -23.97
N TYR A 208 -12.94 9.70 -24.24
CA TYR A 208 -12.17 10.04 -25.44
C TYR A 208 -12.65 9.33 -26.72
N GLU A 209 -13.35 8.19 -26.59
CA GLU A 209 -14.14 7.61 -27.68
C GLU A 209 -15.27 8.55 -28.12
N GLU A 210 -16.05 9.05 -27.17
CA GLU A 210 -17.18 9.96 -27.42
C GLU A 210 -16.74 11.29 -28.04
N LEU A 211 -15.53 11.75 -27.73
CA LEU A 211 -14.91 12.94 -28.33
C LEU A 211 -14.33 12.71 -29.73
N GLY A 212 -14.44 11.50 -30.30
CA GLY A 212 -14.02 11.20 -31.67
C GLY A 212 -12.51 11.24 -31.90
N LEU A 213 -11.70 11.09 -30.83
CA LEU A 213 -10.24 11.16 -30.90
C LEU A 213 -9.59 10.01 -31.69
N GLU A 214 -10.37 9.01 -32.10
CA GLU A 214 -9.96 7.95 -33.04
C GLU A 214 -9.29 8.49 -34.31
N LYS A 215 -9.63 9.72 -34.74
CA LYS A 215 -9.16 10.34 -35.99
C LYS A 215 -8.01 11.33 -35.80
N THR A 216 -7.57 11.58 -34.57
CA THR A 216 -6.47 12.52 -34.31
C THR A 216 -5.12 11.81 -34.46
N LYS A 217 -4.16 12.44 -35.15
CA LYS A 217 -2.80 11.93 -35.43
C LYS A 217 -1.96 11.59 -34.18
N THR A 218 -2.49 11.75 -32.97
CA THR A 218 -1.75 11.72 -31.70
C THR A 218 -1.76 10.37 -30.98
N GLY A 219 -2.41 9.33 -31.52
CA GLY A 219 -2.34 7.96 -30.96
C GLY A 219 -2.85 7.82 -29.52
N SER A 220 -3.61 8.80 -29.01
CA SER A 220 -3.91 8.93 -27.59
C SER A 220 -4.89 7.88 -27.08
N LEU A 221 -5.97 7.61 -27.82
CA LEU A 221 -6.99 6.62 -27.43
C LEU A 221 -6.48 5.18 -27.52
N GLN A 222 -5.78 4.83 -28.61
CA GLN A 222 -5.18 3.50 -28.74
C GLN A 222 -4.16 3.26 -27.61
N SER A 223 -3.31 4.25 -27.32
CA SER A 223 -2.38 4.20 -26.18
C SER A 223 -3.10 3.99 -24.83
N LEU A 224 -4.26 4.61 -24.59
CA LEU A 224 -5.06 4.38 -23.39
C LEU A 224 -5.62 2.94 -23.35
N LYS A 225 -6.12 2.43 -24.48
CA LYS A 225 -6.60 1.04 -24.61
C LYS A 225 -5.48 0.03 -24.37
N ASP A 226 -4.30 0.26 -24.94
CA ASP A 226 -3.13 -0.60 -24.76
C ASP A 226 -2.62 -0.57 -23.31
N GLY A 227 -2.55 0.62 -22.70
CA GLY A 227 -2.19 0.78 -21.30
C GLY A 227 -3.16 0.04 -20.37
N HIS A 228 -4.46 0.16 -20.62
CA HIS A 228 -5.48 -0.57 -19.87
C HIS A 228 -5.37 -2.10 -20.07
N ARG A 229 -5.21 -2.58 -21.31
CA ARG A 229 -4.98 -4.01 -21.61
C ARG A 229 -3.77 -4.55 -20.84
N ASN A 230 -2.66 -3.82 -20.83
CA ASN A 230 -1.45 -4.20 -20.11
C ASN A 230 -1.66 -4.22 -18.59
N MET A 231 -2.42 -3.26 -18.06
CA MET A 231 -2.76 -3.26 -16.64
C MET A 231 -3.67 -4.43 -16.27
N LEU A 232 -4.64 -4.82 -17.12
CA LEU A 232 -5.44 -6.02 -16.89
C LEU A 232 -4.54 -7.28 -16.82
N LYS A 233 -3.59 -7.42 -17.75
CA LYS A 233 -2.60 -8.52 -17.70
C LYS A 233 -1.83 -8.53 -16.38
N ASN A 234 -1.36 -7.36 -15.92
CA ASN A 234 -0.62 -7.21 -14.67
C ASN A 234 -1.49 -7.56 -13.46
N ALA A 235 -2.73 -7.07 -13.41
CA ALA A 235 -3.65 -7.36 -12.33
C ALA A 235 -3.98 -8.85 -12.26
N ILE A 236 -4.25 -9.51 -13.39
CA ILE A 236 -4.48 -10.97 -13.43
C ILE A 236 -3.32 -11.71 -12.78
N PHE A 237 -2.09 -11.34 -13.16
CA PHE A 237 -0.89 -11.92 -12.58
C PHE A 237 -0.82 -11.66 -11.07
N SER A 238 -0.85 -10.40 -10.62
CA SER A 238 -0.74 -10.06 -9.20
C SER A 238 -1.83 -10.71 -8.33
N PHE A 239 -3.09 -10.74 -8.77
CA PHE A 239 -4.17 -11.44 -8.06
C PHE A 239 -3.95 -12.95 -8.04
N TYR A 240 -3.42 -13.54 -9.11
CA TYR A 240 -3.07 -14.96 -9.12
C TYR A 240 -1.93 -15.25 -8.13
N GLN A 241 -0.88 -14.42 -8.12
CA GLN A 241 0.26 -14.58 -7.21
C GLN A 241 -0.12 -14.44 -5.74
N ALA A 242 -1.09 -13.58 -5.43
CA ALA A 242 -1.64 -13.42 -4.09
C ALA A 242 -2.65 -14.53 -3.71
N GLY A 243 -2.86 -15.54 -4.56
CA GLY A 243 -3.80 -16.64 -4.30
C GLY A 243 -5.27 -16.31 -4.59
N HIS A 244 -5.59 -15.08 -5.00
CA HIS A 244 -6.96 -14.63 -5.34
C HIS A 244 -7.41 -15.08 -6.75
N ARG A 245 -7.32 -16.39 -7.04
CA ARG A 245 -7.60 -16.97 -8.37
C ARG A 245 -8.99 -16.62 -8.92
N ARG A 246 -10.02 -16.56 -8.07
CA ARG A 246 -11.39 -16.17 -8.48
C ARG A 246 -11.43 -14.74 -9.04
N ARG A 247 -10.67 -13.81 -8.46
CA ARG A 247 -10.58 -12.43 -8.94
C ARG A 247 -9.77 -12.36 -10.23
N ALA A 248 -8.62 -13.04 -10.26
CA ALA A 248 -7.81 -13.17 -11.48
C ALA A 248 -8.66 -13.71 -12.66
N GLN A 249 -9.47 -14.74 -12.44
CA GLN A 249 -10.38 -15.30 -13.45
C GLN A 249 -11.45 -14.30 -13.92
N LYS A 250 -12.03 -13.51 -13.01
CA LYS A 250 -12.99 -12.45 -13.36
C LYS A 250 -12.34 -11.39 -14.25
N ILE A 251 -11.14 -10.92 -13.89
CA ILE A 251 -10.39 -9.94 -14.66
C ILE A 251 -10.00 -10.53 -16.03
N TYR A 252 -9.56 -11.79 -16.07
CA TYR A 252 -9.19 -12.48 -17.31
C TYR A 252 -10.37 -12.59 -18.27
N LYS A 253 -11.55 -12.98 -17.78
CA LYS A 253 -12.79 -12.99 -18.59
C LYS A 253 -13.10 -11.61 -19.15
N LYS A 254 -12.98 -10.56 -18.32
CA LYS A 254 -13.24 -9.18 -18.76
C LYS A 254 -12.22 -8.72 -19.81
N MET A 255 -10.94 -9.03 -19.62
CA MET A 255 -9.87 -8.71 -20.58
C MET A 255 -10.13 -9.38 -21.94
N ARG A 256 -10.51 -10.67 -21.97
CA ARG A 256 -10.85 -11.39 -23.20
C ARG A 256 -12.03 -10.78 -23.95
N GLN A 257 -13.01 -10.24 -23.22
CA GLN A 257 -14.16 -9.56 -23.81
C GLN A 257 -13.78 -8.20 -24.40
N LEU A 258 -12.95 -7.43 -23.69
CA LEU A 258 -12.56 -6.07 -24.11
C LEU A 258 -11.48 -6.06 -25.19
N TYR A 259 -10.57 -7.03 -25.15
CA TYR A 259 -9.37 -7.10 -25.99
C TYR A 259 -9.19 -8.52 -26.54
N PRO A 260 -10.06 -8.98 -27.47
CA PRO A 260 -9.94 -10.31 -28.04
C PRO A 260 -8.59 -10.50 -28.74
N SER A 261 -7.92 -11.63 -28.47
CA SER A 261 -6.62 -11.99 -29.02
C SER A 261 -6.43 -13.50 -28.89
N ASP A 262 -5.74 -14.12 -29.84
CA ASP A 262 -5.52 -15.56 -29.87
C ASP A 262 -4.71 -16.06 -28.68
N ASP A 263 -3.75 -15.27 -28.20
CA ASP A 263 -2.95 -15.54 -26.99
C ASP A 263 -3.82 -15.70 -25.73
N PHE A 264 -5.06 -15.20 -25.75
CA PHE A 264 -5.98 -15.30 -24.63
C PHE A 264 -6.99 -16.44 -24.76
N LYS A 265 -6.85 -17.31 -25.77
CA LYS A 265 -7.71 -18.49 -25.99
C LYS A 265 -7.21 -19.73 -25.22
N VAL A 266 -6.67 -19.52 -24.03
CA VAL A 266 -6.19 -20.59 -23.13
C VAL A 266 -6.86 -20.50 -21.76
N PRO A 267 -6.82 -21.55 -20.92
CA PRO A 267 -7.23 -21.44 -19.52
C PRO A 267 -6.37 -20.42 -18.74
N LEU A 268 -6.91 -19.85 -17.65
CA LEU A 268 -6.20 -18.85 -16.83
C LEU A 268 -4.82 -19.34 -16.39
N ASP A 269 -4.74 -20.57 -15.90
CA ASP A 269 -3.48 -21.14 -15.42
C ASP A 269 -2.44 -21.18 -16.55
N ALA A 270 -2.83 -21.67 -17.73
CA ALA A 270 -1.97 -21.67 -18.91
C ALA A 270 -1.55 -20.25 -19.33
N PHE A 271 -2.45 -19.26 -19.26
CA PHE A 271 -2.12 -17.86 -19.53
C PHE A 271 -1.06 -17.31 -18.56
N VAL A 272 -1.21 -17.57 -17.25
CA VAL A 272 -0.24 -17.12 -16.23
C VAL A 272 1.11 -17.82 -16.42
N TRP A 273 1.11 -19.12 -16.71
CA TRP A 273 2.33 -19.88 -16.95
C TRP A 273 3.04 -19.49 -18.23
N ASN A 274 2.31 -19.23 -19.31
CA ASN A 274 2.89 -18.75 -20.56
C ASN A 274 3.55 -17.39 -20.35
N ARG A 275 2.89 -16.48 -19.63
CA ARG A 275 3.49 -15.19 -19.27
C ARG A 275 4.75 -15.37 -18.41
N LEU A 276 4.71 -16.22 -17.38
CA LEU A 276 5.88 -16.49 -16.55
C LEU A 276 7.02 -17.08 -17.38
N ARG A 277 6.71 -17.99 -18.31
CA ARG A 277 7.69 -18.58 -19.23
C ARG A 277 8.26 -17.54 -20.19
N GLU A 278 7.45 -16.63 -20.73
CA GLU A 278 7.89 -15.56 -21.63
C GLU A 278 8.82 -14.55 -20.93
N GLU A 279 8.42 -14.06 -19.76
CA GLU A 279 9.21 -13.13 -18.93
C GLU A 279 10.55 -13.75 -18.48
N LEU A 280 10.63 -15.08 -18.43
CA LEU A 280 11.80 -15.83 -17.99
C LEU A 280 12.49 -16.61 -19.11
N THR A 281 12.02 -16.41 -20.35
CA THR A 281 12.16 -17.10 -21.67
C THR A 281 12.83 -18.47 -21.77
N ASN A 282 13.72 -18.85 -20.85
CA ASN A 282 14.15 -20.20 -20.54
C ASN A 282 14.28 -20.32 -19.01
N ILE A 283 13.26 -20.81 -18.29
CA ILE A 283 13.39 -21.01 -16.84
C ILE A 283 14.47 -22.08 -16.59
N THR A 284 15.68 -21.63 -16.26
CA THR A 284 16.75 -22.50 -15.80
C THR A 284 16.43 -22.92 -14.36
N VAL A 285 17.13 -23.94 -13.85
CA VAL A 285 17.06 -24.29 -12.42
C VAL A 285 17.33 -23.06 -11.54
N THR A 286 18.26 -22.20 -11.95
CA THR A 286 18.61 -20.95 -11.28
C THR A 286 17.42 -19.98 -11.24
N ASN A 287 16.74 -19.76 -12.37
CA ASN A 287 15.58 -18.85 -12.43
C ASN A 287 14.43 -19.36 -11.54
N ALA A 288 14.14 -20.66 -11.56
CA ALA A 288 13.10 -21.26 -10.71
C ALA A 288 13.47 -21.15 -9.22
N GLN A 289 14.73 -21.43 -8.87
CA GLN A 289 15.24 -21.31 -7.51
C GLN A 289 15.13 -19.86 -6.99
N GLU A 290 15.57 -18.88 -7.77
CA GLU A 290 15.51 -17.47 -7.41
C GLU A 290 14.08 -16.99 -7.18
N ILE A 291 13.14 -17.37 -8.04
CA ILE A 291 11.74 -16.95 -7.91
C ILE A 291 11.11 -17.52 -6.65
N VAL A 292 11.30 -18.82 -6.41
CA VAL A 292 10.79 -19.48 -5.20
C VAL A 292 11.41 -18.82 -3.96
N GLN A 293 12.72 -18.57 -3.98
CA GLN A 293 13.44 -17.91 -2.89
C GLN A 293 12.90 -16.50 -2.62
N MET A 294 12.72 -15.68 -3.65
CA MET A 294 12.21 -14.31 -3.52
C MET A 294 10.76 -14.28 -3.05
N MET A 295 9.91 -15.20 -3.52
CA MET A 295 8.53 -15.32 -3.03
C MET A 295 8.46 -15.72 -1.57
N LEU A 296 9.31 -16.64 -1.13
CA LEU A 296 9.39 -17.06 0.28
C LEU A 296 9.93 -15.94 1.17
N ARG A 297 10.96 -15.19 0.73
CA ARG A 297 11.47 -14.00 1.45
C ARG A 297 10.38 -12.94 1.62
N GLU A 298 9.64 -12.63 0.55
CA GLU A 298 8.51 -11.69 0.63
C GLU A 298 7.39 -12.24 1.51
N SER A 299 7.11 -13.55 1.48
CA SER A 299 6.16 -14.19 2.40
C SER A 299 6.56 -13.97 3.87
N TYR A 300 7.84 -14.13 4.20
CA TYR A 300 8.35 -13.88 5.55
C TYR A 300 8.29 -12.41 5.94
N PHE A 301 8.60 -11.49 5.04
CA PHE A 301 8.39 -10.05 5.27
C PHE A 301 6.91 -9.76 5.61
N ARG A 302 5.99 -10.23 4.77
CA ARG A 302 4.53 -10.06 4.95
C ARG A 302 4.06 -10.60 6.29
N TYR A 303 4.53 -11.79 6.65
CA TYR A 303 4.25 -12.38 7.94
C TYR A 303 4.90 -11.60 9.10
N ALA A 304 6.07 -10.99 8.92
CA ALA A 304 6.67 -10.15 9.96
C ALA A 304 5.83 -8.89 10.24
N VAL A 305 5.16 -8.34 9.22
CA VAL A 305 4.33 -7.12 9.30
C VAL A 305 2.82 -7.40 9.44
N ARG A 306 2.43 -8.63 9.80
CA ARG A 306 1.03 -9.05 10.04
C ARG A 306 0.13 -8.99 8.81
N ASP A 307 0.71 -9.15 7.62
CA ASP A 307 0.01 -9.25 6.35
C ASP A 307 -0.16 -10.72 5.92
N ASP A 308 -0.93 -11.46 6.72
CA ASP A 308 -0.91 -12.93 6.72
C ASP A 308 -1.51 -13.57 5.46
N ASP A 309 -2.58 -12.98 4.91
CA ASP A 309 -3.20 -13.49 3.68
C ASP A 309 -2.24 -13.40 2.49
N GLU A 310 -1.52 -12.28 2.37
CA GLU A 310 -0.50 -12.09 1.33
C GLU A 310 0.71 -13.01 1.58
N ALA A 311 1.13 -13.19 2.83
CA ALA A 311 2.18 -14.15 3.17
C ALA A 311 1.80 -15.56 2.69
N PHE A 312 0.61 -16.03 3.05
CA PHE A 312 0.10 -17.33 2.63
C PHE A 312 0.01 -17.47 1.10
N GLY A 313 -0.50 -16.44 0.41
CA GLY A 313 -0.59 -16.42 -1.05
C GLY A 313 0.78 -16.61 -1.72
N ARG A 314 1.81 -15.92 -1.21
CA ARG A 314 3.19 -16.01 -1.72
C ARG A 314 3.82 -17.38 -1.45
N GLU A 315 3.68 -17.92 -0.24
CA GLU A 315 4.17 -19.26 0.09
C GLU A 315 3.52 -20.33 -0.80
N LYS A 316 2.21 -20.20 -1.04
CA LYS A 316 1.48 -21.10 -1.93
C LYS A 316 1.98 -21.01 -3.37
N MET A 317 2.17 -19.81 -3.92
CA MET A 317 2.67 -19.66 -5.28
C MET A 317 4.10 -20.21 -5.41
N ALA A 318 4.95 -19.97 -4.41
CA ALA A 318 6.29 -20.54 -4.37
C ALA A 318 6.26 -22.07 -4.48
N LYS A 319 5.33 -22.73 -3.76
CA LYS A 319 5.12 -24.18 -3.86
C LYS A 319 4.64 -24.61 -5.25
N GLU A 320 3.70 -23.88 -5.84
CA GLU A 320 3.20 -24.18 -7.18
C GLU A 320 4.31 -24.09 -8.25
N ILE A 321 5.22 -23.11 -8.13
CA ILE A 321 6.38 -22.97 -9.02
C ILE A 321 7.38 -24.09 -8.82
N HIS A 322 7.70 -24.41 -7.57
CA HIS A 322 8.54 -25.56 -7.25
C HIS A 322 7.97 -26.84 -7.87
N ASP A 323 6.68 -27.14 -7.65
CA ASP A 323 6.05 -28.37 -8.13
C ASP A 323 5.91 -28.42 -9.65
N HIS A 324 5.59 -27.27 -10.28
CA HIS A 324 5.51 -27.19 -11.73
C HIS A 324 6.88 -27.44 -12.36
N TYR A 325 7.93 -26.79 -11.86
CA TYR A 325 9.28 -27.07 -12.30
C TYR A 325 9.55 -28.57 -12.10
N GLN A 326 9.32 -29.12 -10.91
CA GLN A 326 9.59 -30.52 -10.57
C GLN A 326 8.84 -31.54 -11.47
N SER A 327 7.67 -31.20 -12.00
CA SER A 327 6.89 -32.07 -12.90
C SER A 327 7.12 -31.85 -14.40
N ALA A 328 7.66 -30.70 -14.82
CA ALA A 328 7.73 -30.32 -16.24
C ALA A 328 8.89 -30.97 -17.05
N TYR A 329 9.83 -31.65 -16.42
CA TYR A 329 11.04 -32.20 -17.07
C TYR A 329 11.21 -33.69 -16.74
N LEU A 330 11.48 -34.52 -17.77
CA LEU A 330 11.71 -35.98 -17.68
C LEU A 330 13.05 -36.30 -16.97
N ASP A 331 13.10 -37.41 -16.23
CA ASP A 331 14.12 -37.74 -15.21
C ASP A 331 15.58 -37.81 -15.70
N GLU A 332 15.85 -38.11 -16.97
CA GLU A 332 17.17 -38.62 -17.37
C GLU A 332 18.29 -37.56 -17.49
N ASN A 333 18.00 -36.24 -17.41
CA ASN A 333 19.02 -35.19 -17.63
C ASN A 333 18.90 -33.96 -16.70
N ARG A 334 18.32 -34.10 -15.50
CA ARG A 334 17.86 -32.93 -14.73
C ARG A 334 18.65 -32.63 -13.44
N ILE A 335 18.95 -31.34 -13.24
CA ILE A 335 19.27 -30.76 -11.93
C ILE A 335 17.96 -30.46 -11.18
N ASN A 336 17.68 -31.20 -10.12
CA ASN A 336 16.51 -31.00 -9.27
C ASN A 336 16.63 -29.70 -8.46
N LEU A 337 15.49 -29.05 -8.19
CA LEU A 337 15.48 -28.02 -7.14
C LEU A 337 15.71 -28.69 -5.77
N PRO A 338 16.28 -27.96 -4.80
CA PRO A 338 16.27 -28.41 -3.42
C PRO A 338 14.83 -28.68 -2.96
N ASP A 339 14.65 -29.63 -2.03
CA ASP A 339 13.34 -29.88 -1.42
C ASP A 339 12.72 -28.57 -0.92
N PHE A 340 11.41 -28.40 -1.12
CA PHE A 340 10.73 -27.16 -0.79
C PHE A 340 10.92 -26.75 0.68
N LYS A 341 11.02 -27.70 1.62
CA LYS A 341 11.29 -27.39 3.04
C LYS A 341 12.69 -26.80 3.24
N LEU A 342 13.67 -27.28 2.47
CA LEU A 342 15.02 -26.74 2.49
C LEU A 342 15.06 -25.33 1.87
N MET A 343 14.34 -25.08 0.78
CA MET A 343 14.19 -23.74 0.21
C MET A 343 13.52 -22.77 1.18
N ARG A 344 12.48 -23.21 1.90
CA ARG A 344 11.86 -22.42 2.99
C ARG A 344 12.83 -22.05 4.09
N TYR A 345 13.70 -22.98 4.47
CA TYR A 345 14.72 -22.76 5.48
C TYR A 345 15.75 -21.73 4.99
N PHE A 346 16.29 -21.89 3.78
CA PHE A 346 17.23 -20.92 3.22
C PHE A 346 16.62 -19.53 3.03
N ALA A 347 15.38 -19.42 2.58
CA ALA A 347 14.69 -18.13 2.49
C ALA A 347 14.52 -17.45 3.86
N LEU A 348 14.35 -18.24 4.92
CA LEU A 348 14.26 -17.70 6.27
C LEU A 348 15.64 -17.25 6.78
N LEU A 349 16.70 -18.02 6.52
CA LEU A 349 18.07 -17.62 6.84
C LEU A 349 18.47 -16.35 6.10
N ASP A 350 18.18 -16.27 4.80
CA ASP A 350 18.39 -15.07 4.00
C ASP A 350 17.67 -13.86 4.62
N PHE A 351 16.39 -14.03 5.00
CA PHE A 351 15.63 -12.97 5.66
C PHE A 351 16.25 -12.55 6.99
N PHE A 352 16.75 -13.50 7.79
CA PHE A 352 17.43 -13.20 9.05
C PHE A 352 18.81 -12.57 8.88
N ASN A 353 19.47 -12.78 7.74
CA ASN A 353 20.79 -12.21 7.44
C ASN A 353 20.71 -10.92 6.61
N ASP A 354 19.52 -10.53 6.18
CA ASP A 354 19.29 -9.31 5.41
C ASP A 354 19.26 -8.08 6.32
N TYR A 355 20.33 -7.29 6.28
CA TYR A 355 20.47 -6.05 7.05
C TYR A 355 19.55 -4.92 6.56
N GLN A 356 18.86 -5.08 5.42
CA GLN A 356 17.80 -4.16 5.00
C GLN A 356 16.54 -4.28 5.86
N TYR A 357 16.40 -5.37 6.65
CA TYR A 357 15.33 -5.50 7.62
C TYR A 357 15.81 -5.16 9.05
N PRO A 358 15.04 -4.35 9.80
CA PRO A 358 15.35 -4.01 11.18
C PRO A 358 15.56 -5.26 12.03
N LEU A 359 16.55 -5.21 12.93
CA LEU A 359 16.88 -6.34 13.79
C LEU A 359 15.65 -6.80 14.63
N ASN A 360 14.86 -5.85 15.11
CA ASN A 360 13.63 -6.15 15.85
C ASN A 360 12.58 -6.82 14.95
N MET A 361 12.48 -6.47 13.66
CA MET A 361 11.59 -7.15 12.71
C MET A 361 11.97 -8.62 12.54
N ARG A 362 13.27 -8.88 12.32
CA ARG A 362 13.81 -10.24 12.18
C ARG A 362 13.57 -11.08 13.44
N ARG A 363 13.81 -10.50 14.63
CA ARG A 363 13.54 -11.17 15.92
C ARG A 363 12.05 -11.44 16.14
N ASN A 364 11.19 -10.47 15.82
CA ASN A 364 9.74 -10.59 15.95
C ASN A 364 9.19 -11.69 15.04
N LEU A 365 9.68 -11.80 13.80
CA LEU A 365 9.30 -12.89 12.90
C LEU A 365 9.62 -14.26 13.51
N LEU A 366 10.82 -14.45 14.04
CA LEU A 366 11.22 -15.72 14.65
C LEU A 366 10.32 -16.07 15.84
N ALA A 367 10.09 -15.12 16.75
CA ALA A 367 9.22 -15.32 17.90
C ALA A 367 7.79 -15.67 17.44
N ARG A 368 7.28 -14.98 16.42
CA ARG A 368 5.96 -15.22 15.85
C ARG A 368 5.84 -16.61 15.23
N ILE A 369 6.83 -17.06 14.45
CA ILE A 369 6.82 -18.42 13.87
C ILE A 369 6.75 -19.47 14.99
N LYS A 370 7.52 -19.31 16.08
CA LYS A 370 7.50 -20.26 17.21
C LYS A 370 6.13 -20.35 17.89
N ILE A 371 5.44 -19.21 18.04
CA ILE A 371 4.15 -19.14 18.74
C ILE A 371 3.00 -19.58 17.84
N GLU A 372 2.95 -19.05 16.60
CA GLU A 372 1.77 -19.15 15.73
C GLU A 372 1.90 -20.23 14.66
N ARG A 373 3.11 -20.73 14.36
CA ARG A 373 3.36 -21.82 13.42
C ARG A 373 4.31 -22.87 14.04
N PRO A 374 3.93 -23.53 15.16
CA PRO A 374 4.82 -24.43 15.89
C PRO A 374 5.31 -25.62 15.05
N GLU A 375 4.48 -26.14 14.15
CA GLU A 375 4.88 -27.21 13.23
C GLU A 375 5.99 -26.76 12.27
N LEU A 376 5.89 -25.53 11.75
CA LEU A 376 6.95 -24.95 10.92
C LEU A 376 8.22 -24.73 11.74
N ALA A 377 8.09 -24.21 12.96
CA ALA A 377 9.21 -23.98 13.85
C ALA A 377 9.98 -25.29 14.12
N GLU A 378 9.26 -26.38 14.38
CA GLU A 378 9.85 -27.70 14.60
C GLU A 378 10.51 -28.24 13.32
N GLN A 379 9.88 -28.09 12.15
CA GLN A 379 10.48 -28.48 10.87
C GLN A 379 11.79 -27.74 10.59
N LEU A 380 11.83 -26.43 10.85
CA LEU A 380 13.03 -25.61 10.65
C LEU A 380 14.15 -26.04 11.61
N LYS A 381 13.82 -26.33 12.87
CA LYS A 381 14.77 -26.81 13.87
C LYS A 381 15.38 -28.17 13.47
N GLN A 382 14.56 -29.12 13.03
CA GLN A 382 15.03 -30.42 12.57
C GLN A 382 15.95 -30.31 11.34
N LEU A 383 15.66 -29.38 10.43
CA LEU A 383 16.52 -29.10 9.28
C LEU A 383 17.86 -28.48 9.69
N GLU A 384 17.85 -27.52 10.62
CA GLU A 384 19.05 -26.91 11.16
C GLU A 384 19.97 -27.95 11.82
N GLU A 385 19.42 -28.79 12.71
CA GLU A 385 20.18 -29.88 13.36
C GLU A 385 20.76 -30.87 12.35
N LYS A 386 20.00 -31.20 11.30
CA LYS A 386 20.47 -32.10 10.23
C LYS A 386 21.64 -31.48 9.45
N LEU A 387 21.56 -30.20 9.10
CA LEU A 387 22.61 -29.50 8.36
C LEU A 387 23.88 -29.30 9.20
N GLN A 388 23.75 -29.00 10.49
CA GLN A 388 24.88 -28.90 11.42
C GLN A 388 25.66 -30.23 11.50
N LYS A 389 24.96 -31.36 11.68
CA LYS A 389 25.59 -32.69 11.69
C LYS A 389 26.31 -33.02 10.39
N GLN A 390 25.75 -32.62 9.24
CA GLN A 390 26.39 -32.82 7.94
C GLN A 390 27.66 -31.96 7.79
N SER A 391 27.64 -30.73 8.31
CA SER A 391 28.81 -29.84 8.30
C SER A 391 29.94 -30.31 9.22
N GLU A 392 29.62 -30.99 10.33
CA GLU A 392 30.63 -31.53 11.25
C GLU A 392 31.28 -32.83 10.72
N GLN A 393 30.62 -33.49 9.76
CA GLN A 393 31.07 -34.74 9.14
C GLN A 393 31.79 -34.55 7.79
N SER A 394 31.79 -33.31 7.26
CA SER A 394 32.49 -32.92 6.02
C SER A 394 33.76 -32.16 6.37
#